data_AF-A0A9D6E9K5-F1
#
_entry.id   AF-A0A9D6E9K5-F1
#
_cell.length_a   1.000
_cell.length_b   1.000
_cell.length_c   1.000
_cell.angle_alpha   90.00
_cell.angle_beta   90.00
_cell.angle_gamma   90.00
#
_symmetry.space_group_name_H-M   'P 1'
#
loop_
_entity.id
_entity.type
_entity.pdbx_description
1 polymer ?
#
loop_
_entity_poly.entity_id
_entity_poly.type
_entity_poly.pdbx_seq_one_letter_code
_entity_poly.pdbx_strand_id
1 'polypeptide(L)'
;MATKANDQVKGNYDAFMAKLPSLLKSHAGKFALMRDGEVVEFFDTARDAYFAGLRLFEEEGRFSIQEVVEAPVDLGFYSHAVS
;
A
#
# COMPACT_ATOMS: atom_id res chain seq x y z
N MET A 1 -6.50 -15.60 -17.91
CA MET A 1 -7.18 -14.30 -17.73
C MET A 1 -6.90 -13.82 -16.33
N ALA A 2 -5.98 -12.87 -16.16
CA ALA A 2 -5.79 -12.22 -14.87
C ALA A 2 -6.99 -11.28 -14.64
N THR A 3 -7.70 -11.47 -13.54
CA THR A 3 -8.92 -10.77 -13.18
C THR A 3 -8.62 -9.29 -12.93
N LYS A 4 -9.41 -8.36 -13.47
CA LYS A 4 -9.28 -6.88 -13.36
C LYS A 4 -9.00 -6.34 -11.93
N ALA A 5 -9.37 -7.09 -10.89
CA ALA A 5 -9.06 -6.75 -9.50
C ALA A 5 -7.55 -6.78 -9.19
N ASN A 6 -6.80 -7.71 -9.80
CA ASN A 6 -5.34 -7.79 -9.62
C ASN A 6 -4.62 -6.59 -10.21
N ASP A 7 -5.12 -6.05 -11.33
CA ASP A 7 -4.48 -4.91 -12.01
C ASP A 7 -4.58 -3.62 -11.18
N GLN A 8 -5.72 -3.39 -10.51
CA GLN A 8 -5.89 -2.19 -9.68
C GLN A 8 -5.10 -2.26 -8.38
N VAL A 9 -5.02 -3.45 -7.74
CA VAL A 9 -4.16 -3.63 -6.56
C VAL A 9 -2.70 -3.41 -6.93
N LYS A 10 -2.25 -3.97 -8.06
CA LYS A 10 -0.89 -3.73 -8.55
C LYS A 10 -0.64 -2.26 -8.88
N GLY A 11 -1.56 -1.61 -9.59
CA GLY A 11 -1.44 -0.19 -9.93
C GLY A 11 -1.38 0.71 -8.69
N ASN A 12 -2.23 0.44 -7.70
CA ASN A 12 -2.20 1.15 -6.42
C ASN A 12 -0.89 0.93 -5.68
N TYR A 13 -0.37 -0.29 -5.68
CA TYR A 13 0.92 -0.60 -5.06
C TYR A 13 2.07 0.13 -5.76
N ASP A 14 2.14 0.08 -7.09
CA ASP A 14 3.20 0.76 -7.86
C ASP A 14 3.17 2.28 -7.60
N ALA A 15 1.98 2.89 -7.56
CA ALA A 15 1.82 4.31 -7.27
C ALA A 15 2.18 4.65 -5.80
N PHE A 16 1.83 3.78 -4.85
CA PHE A 16 2.22 3.92 -3.46
C PHE A 16 3.75 3.89 -3.30
N MET A 17 4.43 2.93 -3.94
CA MET A 17 5.88 2.80 -3.89
C MET A 17 6.60 4.04 -4.45
N ALA A 18 6.06 4.64 -5.52
CA ALA A 18 6.57 5.91 -6.05
C ALA A 18 6.43 7.08 -5.06
N LYS A 19 5.37 7.09 -4.24
CA LYS A 19 5.10 8.13 -3.22
C LYS A 19 5.82 7.84 -1.89
N LEU A 20 6.14 6.58 -1.59
CA LEU A 20 6.65 6.10 -0.29
C LEU A 20 7.81 6.94 0.29
N PRO A 21 8.86 7.36 -0.46
CA PRO A 21 9.95 8.16 0.10
C PRO A 21 9.50 9.51 0.68
N SER A 22 8.42 10.08 0.14
CA SER A 22 7.83 11.31 0.67
C SER A 22 6.89 11.03 1.85
N LEU A 23 6.15 9.93 1.78
CA LEU A 23 5.21 9.52 2.83
C LEU A 23 5.95 9.13 4.12
N LEU A 24 7.11 8.50 4.03
CA LEU A 24 7.94 8.16 5.19
C LEU A 24 8.36 9.38 6.02
N LYS A 25 8.48 10.56 5.41
CA LYS A 25 8.87 11.78 6.13
C LYS A 25 7.75 12.36 6.99
N SER A 26 6.50 12.01 6.73
CA SER A 26 5.32 12.69 7.29
C SER A 26 4.27 11.76 7.89
N HIS A 27 4.22 10.50 7.43
CA HIS A 27 3.17 9.53 7.75
C HIS A 27 3.75 8.14 8.08
N ALA A 28 5.02 8.05 8.46
CA ALA A 28 5.63 6.78 8.87
C ALA A 28 4.81 6.08 9.97
N GLY A 29 4.63 4.77 9.83
CA GLY A 29 3.83 3.93 10.73
C GLY A 29 2.31 4.04 10.56
N LYS A 30 1.81 4.91 9.66
CA LYS A 30 0.39 4.98 9.32
C LYS A 30 0.04 4.01 8.19
N PHE A 31 -1.25 3.78 8.01
CA PHE A 31 -1.82 2.96 6.95
C PHE A 31 -2.50 3.86 5.91
N ALA A 32 -2.00 3.83 4.68
CA ALA A 32 -2.56 4.56 3.55
C ALA A 32 -3.67 3.73 2.87
N LEU A 33 -4.85 4.32 2.72
CA LEU A 33 -5.91 3.78 1.88
C LEU A 33 -5.69 4.26 0.44
N MET A 34 -5.45 3.32 -0.48
CA MET A 34 -5.17 3.59 -1.89
C MET A 34 -6.36 3.26 -2.78
N ARG A 35 -6.67 4.14 -3.72
CA ARG A 35 -7.63 3.91 -4.81
C ARG A 35 -7.18 4.63 -6.07
N ASP A 36 -7.25 3.93 -7.20
CA ASP A 36 -6.91 4.45 -8.53
C ASP A 36 -5.55 5.16 -8.61
N GLY A 37 -4.55 4.61 -7.91
CA GLY A 37 -3.19 5.14 -7.86
C GLY A 37 -2.97 6.32 -6.91
N GLU A 38 -3.99 6.74 -6.16
CA GLU A 38 -3.92 7.87 -5.24
C GLU A 38 -4.14 7.45 -3.78
N VAL A 39 -3.53 8.21 -2.87
CA VAL A 39 -3.81 8.10 -1.44
C VAL A 39 -5.10 8.84 -1.14
N VAL A 40 -6.09 8.12 -0.62
CA VAL A 40 -7.37 8.68 -0.21
C VAL A 40 -7.25 9.31 1.17
N GLU A 41 -6.66 8.58 2.12
CA GLU A 41 -6.56 8.98 3.53
C GLU A 41 -5.50 8.13 4.26
N PHE A 42 -4.99 8.62 5.39
CA PHE A 42 -4.11 7.87 6.30
C PHE A 42 -4.79 7.55 7.62
N PHE A 43 -4.51 6.36 8.15
CA PHE A 43 -5.09 5.86 9.39
C PHE A 43 -4.01 5.36 10.34
N ASP A 44 -4.28 5.37 11.63
CA ASP A 44 -3.36 4.83 12.63
C ASP A 44 -3.41 3.30 12.70
N THR A 45 -4.48 2.67 12.21
CA THR A 45 -4.61 1.21 12.18
C THR A 45 -5.09 0.70 10.82
N ALA A 46 -4.62 -0.49 10.44
CA ALA A 46 -5.10 -1.18 9.25
C ALA A 46 -6.61 -1.44 9.29
N ARG A 47 -7.15 -1.67 10.49
CA ARG A 47 -8.59 -1.91 10.70
C ARG A 47 -9.42 -0.70 10.33
N ASP A 48 -9.00 0.50 10.74
CA ASP A 48 -9.72 1.73 10.44
C ASP A 48 -9.67 2.03 8.94
N ALA A 49 -8.50 1.86 8.32
CA ALA A 49 -8.35 1.98 6.86
C ALA A 49 -9.26 1.00 6.10
N TYR A 50 -9.43 -0.22 6.61
CA TYR A 50 -10.29 -1.23 6.02
C TYR A 50 -11.77 -0.88 6.13
N PHE A 51 -12.25 -0.51 7.31
CA PHE A 51 -13.65 -0.10 7.47
C PHE A 51 -13.97 1.18 6.69
N ALA A 52 -13.03 2.13 6.64
CA ALA A 52 -13.17 3.32 5.81
C ALA A 52 -13.25 2.96 4.32
N GLY A 53 -12.35 2.10 3.83
CA GLY A 53 -12.36 1.62 2.45
C GLY A 53 -13.65 0.88 2.10
N LEU A 54 -14.14 0.01 2.98
CA LEU A 54 -15.43 -0.65 2.81
C LEU A 54 -16.56 0.38 2.70
N ARG A 55 -16.67 1.31 3.66
CA ARG A 55 -17.74 2.32 3.69
C ARG A 55 -17.71 3.30 2.51
N LEU A 56 -16.52 3.64 2.03
CA LEU A 56 -16.35 4.59 0.92
C LEU A 56 -16.59 3.93 -0.44
N PHE A 57 -16.32 2.62 -0.57
CA PHE A 57 -16.25 1.92 -1.86
C PHE A 57 -17.10 0.64 -1.88
N GLU A 58 -18.18 0.60 -1.10
CA GLU A 58 -19.07 -0.56 -0.82
C GLU A 58 -19.45 -1.37 -2.08
N GLU A 59 -19.59 -0.72 -3.24
CA GLU A 59 -20.04 -1.35 -4.48
C GLU A 59 -18.89 -1.80 -5.41
N GLU A 60 -17.71 -1.19 -5.32
CA GLU A 60 -16.63 -1.41 -6.27
C GLU A 60 -15.54 -2.32 -5.73
N GLY A 61 -15.40 -2.47 -4.41
CA GLY A 61 -14.53 -3.46 -3.75
C GLY A 61 -13.04 -3.38 -4.14
N ARG A 62 -12.62 -2.29 -4.79
CA ARG A 62 -11.28 -2.13 -5.35
C ARG A 62 -10.58 -0.96 -4.69
N PHE A 63 -9.97 -1.27 -3.55
CA PHE A 63 -9.01 -0.43 -2.86
C PHE A 63 -7.90 -1.33 -2.30
N SER A 64 -6.79 -0.74 -1.91
CA SER A 64 -5.74 -1.46 -1.21
C SER A 64 -5.25 -0.64 -0.02
N ILE A 65 -4.82 -1.31 1.04
CA ILE A 65 -4.25 -0.66 2.22
C ILE A 65 -2.78 -1.00 2.24
N GLN A 66 -1.94 0.02 2.41
CA GLN A 66 -0.50 -0.13 2.49
C GLN A 66 0.03 0.55 3.73
N GLU A 67 0.89 -0.13 4.49
CA GLU A 67 1.55 0.48 5.63
C GLU A 67 2.71 1.36 5.15
N VAL A 68 2.82 2.57 5.69
CA VAL A 68 3.89 3.52 5.41
C VAL A 68 5.08 3.16 6.28
N VAL A 69 5.77 2.10 5.89
CA VAL A 69 7.01 1.66 6.53
C VAL A 69 8.12 1.62 5.51
N GLU A 70 9.35 1.75 5.97
CA GLU A 70 10.50 1.37 5.16
C GLU A 70 10.36 -0.13 4.91
N ALA A 71 9.84 -0.49 3.74
CA ALA A 71 10.09 -1.81 3.22
C ALA A 71 11.62 -1.94 3.20
N PRO A 72 12.21 -2.96 3.85
CA PRO A 72 13.63 -3.20 3.66
C PRO A 72 13.85 -3.20 2.15
N VAL A 73 14.75 -2.33 1.68
CA VAL A 73 15.25 -2.45 0.32
C VAL A 73 15.62 -3.91 0.21
N ASP A 74 14.91 -4.66 -0.63
CA ASP A 74 15.26 -6.03 -0.94
C ASP A 74 16.57 -5.92 -1.72
N LEU A 75 17.65 -5.71 -0.98
CA LEU A 75 19.01 -6.04 -1.34
C LEU A 75 18.94 -7.54 -1.53
N GLY A 76 18.40 -7.97 -2.68
CA GLY A 76 18.35 -9.36 -3.05
C GLY A 76 19.73 -9.93 -2.76
N PHE A 77 19.79 -11.16 -2.28
CA PHE A 77 21.07 -11.84 -2.17
C PHE A 77 22.06 -11.29 -1.11
N TYR A 78 21.66 -11.19 0.17
CA TYR A 78 22.56 -11.72 1.22
C TYR A 78 22.65 -13.26 1.15
N SER A 79 22.62 -13.84 -0.06
CA SER A 79 22.87 -15.25 -0.36
C SER A 79 24.36 -15.59 -0.31
N HIS A 80 25.22 -14.68 0.14
CA HIS A 80 26.53 -15.07 0.66
C HIS A 80 26.43 -15.06 2.17
N ALA A 81 25.71 -16.08 2.66
CA ALA A 81 26.00 -16.66 3.94
C ALA A 81 27.53 -16.76 4.06
N VAL A 82 28.03 -16.24 5.17
CA VAL A 82 29.38 -16.48 5.65
C VAL A 82 29.56 -17.99 5.75
N SER A 83 30.38 -18.56 4.87
CA SER A 83 31.26 -19.71 5.14
C SER A 83 32.32 -19.84 4.05
#